data_AF-A0A951E4Q7-F1
#
_entry.id   AF-A0A951E4Q7-F1
#
_cell.length_a   1.000
_cell.length_b   1.000
_cell.length_c   1.000
_cell.angle_alpha   90.00
_cell.angle_beta   90.00
_cell.angle_gamma   90.00
#
_symmetry.space_group_name_H-M   'P 1'
#
loop_
_entity.id
_entity.type
_entity.pdbx_description
1 polymer ?
#
loop_
_entity_poly.entity_id
_entity_poly.type
_entity_poly.pdbx_seq_one_letter_code
_entity_poly.pdbx_strand_id
1 'polypeptide(L)'
;NFYYFYCLDEEFGPFFIKFCSYFPYTAKLCLNGHEYLKCQLERRGIDYEALDNGIWWCKDLGSAQRICARFDEQKIEAFFRKWLRRLPHPFSAKERQAGYRYELSILQAEFSLTQIWDRAISGRCFFERRSPGDESTTRRSSLA
;
A
#
# COMPACT_ATOMS: atom_id res chain seq x y z
N ASN A 1 0.85 23.90 -15.30
CA ASN A 1 0.16 22.71 -15.85
C ASN A 1 0.51 21.50 -15.02
N PHE A 2 -0.35 20.48 -15.01
CA PHE A 2 -0.08 19.21 -14.32
C PHE A 2 -0.03 18.06 -15.32
N TYR A 3 0.96 17.19 -15.16
CA TYR A 3 1.10 15.95 -15.91
C TYR A 3 0.79 14.76 -15.02
N TYR A 4 -0.04 13.84 -15.49
CA TYR A 4 -0.43 12.64 -14.78
C TYR A 4 0.10 11.42 -15.50
N PHE A 5 0.78 10.56 -14.76
CA PHE A 5 1.29 9.27 -15.24
C PHE A 5 0.57 8.18 -14.47
N TYR A 6 -0.25 7.41 -15.18
CA TYR A 6 -0.86 6.18 -14.67
C TYR A 6 0.00 5.03 -15.18
N CYS A 7 0.49 4.20 -14.27
CA CYS A 7 1.47 3.17 -14.57
C CYS A 7 1.15 1.90 -13.78
N LEU A 8 1.64 0.78 -14.29
CA LEU A 8 1.55 -0.52 -13.64
C LEU A 8 2.96 -0.94 -13.24
N ASP A 9 3.17 -1.20 -11.96
CA ASP A 9 4.42 -1.70 -11.42
C ASP A 9 4.31 -3.18 -11.07
N GLU A 10 5.35 -3.96 -11.38
CA GLU A 10 5.38 -5.40 -11.12
C GLU A 10 5.37 -5.77 -9.63
N GLU A 11 5.72 -4.86 -8.72
CA GLU A 11 5.75 -5.12 -7.28
C GLU A 11 4.62 -4.42 -6.53
N PHE A 12 4.17 -3.26 -6.99
CA PHE A 12 3.20 -2.40 -6.31
C PHE A 12 1.84 -2.35 -6.99
N GLY A 13 1.71 -2.93 -8.19
CA GLY A 13 0.49 -2.86 -8.98
C GLY A 13 0.23 -1.47 -9.54
N PRO A 14 -1.04 -1.10 -9.79
CA PRO A 14 -1.41 0.19 -10.35
C PRO A 14 -1.06 1.34 -9.40
N PHE A 15 -0.49 2.41 -9.96
CA PHE A 15 -0.22 3.64 -9.22
C PHE A 15 -0.33 4.86 -10.13
N PHE A 16 -0.33 6.06 -9.54
CA PHE A 16 -0.15 7.27 -10.32
C PHE A 16 0.86 8.24 -9.69
N ILE A 17 1.56 8.97 -10.56
CA ILE A 17 2.38 10.12 -10.19
C ILE A 17 1.91 11.34 -10.97
N LYS A 18 1.71 12.44 -10.25
CA LYS A 18 1.34 13.75 -10.80
C LYS A 18 2.50 14.72 -10.59
N PHE A 19 2.93 15.43 -11.63
CA PHE A 19 3.94 16.50 -11.55
C PHE A 19 3.36 17.87 -11.92
N CYS A 20 3.74 18.91 -11.17
CA CYS A 20 3.56 20.30 -11.56
C CYS A 20 4.69 20.73 -12.49
N SER A 21 4.34 21.32 -13.63
CA SER A 21 5.30 21.85 -14.61
C SER A 21 5.85 23.23 -14.24
N TYR A 22 5.35 23.83 -13.17
CA TYR A 22 5.70 25.19 -12.75
C TYR A 22 6.24 25.16 -11.33
N PHE A 23 7.19 26.04 -11.04
CA PHE A 23 7.76 26.20 -9.71
C PHE A 23 6.64 26.35 -8.66
N PRO A 24 6.63 25.58 -7.56
CA PRO A 24 7.75 24.83 -6.98
C PRO A 24 7.84 23.34 -7.40
N TYR A 25 7.33 22.99 -8.58
CA TYR A 25 7.47 21.66 -9.20
C TYR A 25 6.92 20.49 -8.38
N THR A 26 5.89 20.72 -7.56
CA THR A 26 5.33 19.71 -6.66
C THR A 26 4.98 18.40 -7.37
N ALA A 27 5.15 17.30 -6.64
CA ALA A 27 4.77 15.97 -7.10
C ALA A 27 3.79 15.32 -6.12
N LYS A 28 2.85 14.52 -6.62
CA LYS A 28 1.97 13.67 -5.81
C LYS A 28 2.10 12.23 -6.30
N LEU A 29 2.49 11.33 -5.40
CA LEU A 29 2.49 9.89 -5.61
C LEU A 29 1.29 9.30 -4.87
N CYS A 30 0.55 8.40 -5.51
CA CYS A 30 -0.48 7.60 -4.87
C CYS A 30 -0.20 6.12 -5.12
N LEU A 31 -0.23 5.34 -4.03
CA LEU A 31 -0.01 3.90 -3.98
C LEU A 31 -1.21 3.24 -3.33
N ASN A 32 -1.47 1.97 -3.65
CA ASN A 32 -2.48 1.15 -3.01
C ASN A 32 -1.83 -0.05 -2.32
N GLY A 33 -1.97 -0.13 -0.99
CA GLY A 33 -1.38 -1.21 -0.19
C GLY A 33 -1.99 -2.59 -0.47
N HIS A 34 -3.27 -2.66 -0.82
CA HIS A 34 -3.92 -3.92 -1.20
C HIS A 34 -3.40 -4.44 -2.54
N GLU A 35 -3.21 -3.56 -3.53
CA GLU A 35 -2.64 -3.96 -4.82
C GLU A 35 -1.19 -4.42 -4.65
N TYR A 36 -0.40 -3.73 -3.82
CA TYR A 36 0.93 -4.23 -3.42
C TYR A 36 0.83 -5.64 -2.81
N LEU A 37 -0.06 -5.87 -1.83
CA LEU A 37 -0.21 -7.18 -1.20
C LEU A 37 -0.59 -8.27 -2.21
N LYS A 38 -1.55 -8.01 -3.11
CA LYS A 38 -1.97 -8.92 -4.18
C LYS A 38 -0.78 -9.31 -5.07
N CYS A 39 -0.04 -8.32 -5.60
CA CYS A 39 1.15 -8.58 -6.42
C CYS A 39 2.21 -9.41 -5.66
N GLN A 40 2.42 -9.16 -4.37
CA GLN A 40 3.39 -9.92 -3.58
C GLN A 40 2.94 -11.36 -3.30
N LEU A 41 1.64 -11.61 -3.14
CA LEU A 41 1.09 -12.96 -2.97
C LEU A 41 1.21 -13.75 -4.27
N GLU A 42 0.86 -13.15 -5.41
CA GLU A 42 1.02 -13.75 -6.74
C GLU A 42 2.48 -14.14 -7.00
N ARG A 43 3.43 -13.22 -6.76
CA ARG A 43 4.87 -13.47 -6.95
C ARG A 43 5.43 -14.58 -6.06
N ARG A 44 4.79 -14.85 -4.93
CA ARG A 44 5.19 -15.91 -4.00
C ARG A 44 4.41 -17.22 -4.22
N GLY A 45 3.49 -17.25 -5.19
CA GLY A 45 2.64 -18.41 -5.45
C GLY A 45 1.75 -18.76 -4.26
N ILE A 46 1.29 -17.75 -3.50
CA ILE A 46 0.38 -17.96 -2.37
C ILE A 46 -1.04 -17.78 -2.88
N ASP A 47 -1.82 -18.86 -2.84
CA ASP A 47 -3.24 -18.83 -3.25
C ASP A 47 -4.04 -17.86 -2.37
N TYR A 48 -4.85 -17.01 -3.00
CA TYR A 48 -5.75 -16.09 -2.33
C TYR A 48 -6.96 -15.77 -3.21
N GLU A 49 -8.03 -15.29 -2.59
CA GLU A 49 -9.22 -14.77 -3.27
C GLU A 49 -9.30 -13.25 -3.01
N ALA A 50 -9.34 -12.47 -4.09
CA ALA A 50 -9.35 -11.02 -4.02
C ALA A 50 -10.75 -10.46 -3.75
N LEU A 51 -10.79 -9.30 -3.09
CA LEU A 51 -11.91 -8.36 -3.14
C LEU A 51 -11.43 -7.09 -3.87
N ASP A 52 -12.38 -6.25 -4.29
CA ASP A 52 -12.07 -4.97 -4.94
C ASP A 52 -11.08 -4.14 -4.11
N ASN A 53 -11.33 -4.01 -2.80
CA ASN A 53 -10.48 -3.27 -1.86
C ASN A 53 -9.93 -4.15 -0.73
N GLY A 54 -9.57 -5.40 -1.01
CA GLY A 54 -8.99 -6.27 0.02
C GLY A 54 -8.77 -7.70 -0.42
N ILE A 55 -8.69 -8.58 0.58
CA ILE A 55 -8.54 -10.03 0.41
C ILE A 55 -9.66 -10.70 1.18
N TRP A 56 -10.40 -11.58 0.50
CA TRP A 56 -11.44 -12.40 1.09
C TRP A 56 -10.85 -13.61 1.82
N TRP A 57 -9.95 -14.32 1.13
CA TRP A 57 -9.32 -15.53 1.65
C TRP A 57 -7.85 -15.58 1.23
N CYS A 58 -7.00 -16.16 2.07
CA CYS A 58 -5.59 -16.39 1.74
C CYS A 58 -5.11 -17.66 2.44
N LYS A 59 -4.38 -18.48 1.70
CA LYS A 59 -3.84 -19.77 2.16
C LYS A 59 -2.88 -19.64 3.34
N ASP A 60 -2.03 -18.60 3.32
CA ASP A 60 -1.06 -18.30 4.38
C ASP A 60 -1.18 -16.85 4.85
N LEU A 61 -2.08 -16.64 5.81
CA LEU A 61 -2.29 -15.34 6.46
C LEU A 61 -1.03 -14.82 7.17
N GLY A 62 -0.19 -15.72 7.70
CA GLY A 62 1.05 -15.31 8.36
C GLY A 62 2.04 -14.70 7.35
N SER A 63 2.11 -15.25 6.15
CA SER A 63 2.89 -14.66 5.06
C SER A 63 2.30 -13.36 4.56
N ALA A 64 0.98 -13.24 4.44
CA ALA A 64 0.32 -11.98 4.10
C ALA A 64 0.64 -10.87 5.12
N GLN A 65 0.54 -11.16 6.42
CA GLN A 65 0.91 -10.22 7.49
C GLN A 65 2.38 -9.79 7.41
N ARG A 66 3.30 -10.72 7.16
CA ARG A 66 4.72 -10.40 6.98
C ARG A 66 4.98 -9.54 5.74
N ILE A 67 4.15 -9.64 4.70
CA ILE A 67 4.24 -8.78 3.52
C ILE A 67 3.81 -7.35 3.86
N CYS A 68 2.64 -7.19 4.50
CA CYS A 68 2.14 -5.90 4.93
C CYS A 68 3.12 -5.21 5.89
N ALA A 69 3.65 -5.93 6.88
CA ALA A 69 4.62 -5.40 7.84
C ALA A 69 5.95 -4.96 7.21
N ARG A 70 6.25 -5.41 5.99
CA ARG A 70 7.43 -4.97 5.21
C ARG A 70 7.13 -3.81 4.26
N PHE A 71 5.90 -3.33 4.21
CA PHE A 71 5.52 -2.15 3.44
C PHE A 71 5.84 -0.90 4.26
N ASP A 72 7.04 -0.36 4.07
CA ASP A 72 7.58 0.73 4.86
C ASP A 72 7.99 1.94 4.01
N GLU A 73 8.42 3.01 4.70
CA GLU A 73 8.92 4.24 4.09
C GLU A 73 10.07 3.98 3.11
N GLN A 74 11.01 3.09 3.46
CA GLN A 74 12.19 2.81 2.63
C GLN A 74 11.78 2.21 1.29
N LYS A 75 10.79 1.32 1.28
CA LYS A 75 10.20 0.77 0.05
C LYS A 75 9.51 1.83 -0.78
N ILE A 76 8.71 2.70 -0.17
CA ILE A 76 8.00 3.77 -0.88
C ILE A 76 8.99 4.75 -1.51
N GLU A 77 10.03 5.12 -0.77
CA GLU A 77 11.12 5.97 -1.26
C GLU A 77 11.86 5.30 -2.42
N ALA A 78 12.29 4.03 -2.27
CA ALA A 78 12.96 3.29 -3.33
C ALA A 78 12.09 3.17 -4.60
N PHE A 79 10.79 2.91 -4.43
CA PHE A 79 9.80 2.90 -5.51
C PHE A 79 9.75 4.25 -6.22
N PHE A 80 9.62 5.35 -5.47
CA PHE A 80 9.53 6.68 -6.04
C PHE A 80 10.82 7.05 -6.79
N ARG A 81 11.99 6.76 -6.22
CA ARG A 81 13.29 6.98 -6.88
C ARG A 81 13.48 6.12 -8.14
N LYS A 82 12.91 4.90 -8.19
CA LYS A 82 12.87 4.07 -9.40
C LYS A 82 12.08 4.77 -10.50
N TRP A 83 10.89 5.27 -10.21
CA TRP A 83 10.01 5.89 -11.20
C TRP A 83 10.41 7.30 -11.60
N LEU A 84 11.01 8.10 -10.71
CA LEU A 84 11.63 9.38 -11.07
C LEU A 84 12.74 9.21 -12.13
N ARG A 85 13.46 8.09 -12.15
CA ARG A 85 14.46 7.83 -13.19
C ARG A 85 13.85 7.49 -14.56
N ARG A 86 12.58 7.07 -14.60
CA ARG A 86 11.90 6.60 -15.82
C ARG A 86 10.96 7.63 -16.42
N LEU A 87 10.28 8.41 -15.58
CA LEU A 87 9.28 9.39 -16.01
C LEU A 87 9.93 10.75 -16.31
N PRO A 88 9.41 11.50 -17.29
CA PRO A 88 9.85 12.87 -17.51
C PRO A 88 9.41 13.75 -16.34
N HIS A 89 10.37 14.38 -15.65
CA HIS A 89 10.12 15.27 -14.54
C HIS A 89 11.10 16.47 -14.55
N PRO A 90 10.82 17.56 -13.80
CA PRO A 90 11.53 18.84 -13.97
C PRO A 90 13.03 18.85 -13.61
N PHE A 91 13.52 17.89 -12.82
CA PHE A 91 14.93 17.85 -12.41
C PHE A 91 15.72 16.85 -13.25
N SER A 92 16.70 17.34 -14.01
CA SER A 92 17.66 16.54 -14.75
C SER A 92 18.53 15.68 -13.83
N ALA A 93 19.27 14.72 -14.40
CA ALA A 93 20.22 13.90 -13.64
C ALA A 93 21.30 14.74 -12.94
N LYS A 94 21.78 15.81 -13.60
CA LYS A 94 22.77 16.74 -13.05
C LYS A 94 22.23 17.50 -11.84
N GLU A 95 21.00 18.01 -11.91
CA GLU A 95 20.37 18.73 -10.79
C GLU A 95 20.14 17.80 -9.59
N ARG A 96 19.71 16.55 -9.83
CA ARG A 96 19.56 15.57 -8.75
C ARG A 96 20.89 15.20 -8.08
N GLN A 97 22.00 15.23 -8.81
CA GLN A 97 23.34 15.06 -8.26
C GLN A 97 23.77 16.28 -7.43
N ALA A 98 23.34 17.48 -7.84
CA ALA A 98 23.57 18.72 -7.11
C ALA A 98 22.66 18.91 -5.87
N GLY A 99 21.75 17.97 -5.61
CA GLY A 99 20.89 17.98 -4.41
C GLY A 99 19.44 18.42 -4.65
N TYR A 100 19.06 18.84 -5.86
CA TYR A 100 17.67 19.18 -6.18
C TYR A 100 16.82 17.92 -6.26
N ARG A 101 16.12 17.62 -5.16
CA ARG A 101 15.35 16.38 -5.01
C ARG A 101 14.01 16.67 -4.37
N TYR A 102 13.06 15.79 -4.68
CA TYR A 102 11.83 15.68 -3.92
C TYR A 102 12.11 15.00 -2.59
N GLU A 103 11.60 15.57 -1.52
CA GLU A 103 11.43 14.90 -0.24
C GLU A 103 9.98 14.44 -0.13
N LEU A 104 9.77 13.17 0.19
CA LEU A 104 8.44 12.62 0.31
C LEU A 104 7.85 12.96 1.68
N SER A 105 6.58 13.30 1.68
CA SER A 105 5.76 13.43 2.88
C SER A 105 4.40 12.80 2.64
N ILE A 106 3.76 12.35 3.71
CA ILE A 106 2.43 11.77 3.65
C ILE A 106 1.41 12.91 3.64
N LEU A 107 0.77 13.13 2.49
CA LEU A 107 -0.36 14.04 2.39
C LEU A 107 -1.65 13.40 2.93
N GLN A 108 -1.86 12.12 2.63
CA GLN A 108 -3.00 11.32 3.08
C GLN A 108 -2.55 9.86 3.16
N ALA A 109 -3.02 9.17 4.19
CA ALA A 109 -2.87 7.74 4.34
C ALA A 109 -4.20 7.14 4.81
N GLU A 110 -4.57 6.00 4.23
CA GLU A 110 -5.71 5.19 4.64
C GLU A 110 -5.18 3.85 5.15
N PHE A 111 -5.55 3.50 6.36
CA PHE A 111 -5.14 2.25 7.01
C PHE A 111 -6.33 1.33 7.12
N SER A 112 -6.15 0.06 6.78
CA SER A 112 -7.22 -0.93 6.79
C SER A 112 -6.78 -2.16 7.59
N LEU A 113 -7.55 -2.47 8.62
CA LEU A 113 -7.45 -3.75 9.32
C LEU A 113 -8.40 -4.76 8.68
N THR A 114 -7.88 -5.60 7.79
CA THR A 114 -8.66 -6.72 7.25
C THR A 114 -8.65 -7.88 8.24
N GLN A 115 -9.84 -8.31 8.66
CA GLN A 115 -10.03 -9.50 9.48
C GLN A 115 -10.79 -10.54 8.66
N ILE A 116 -10.26 -11.75 8.62
CA ILE A 116 -10.84 -12.88 7.88
C ILE A 116 -11.29 -13.89 8.93
N TRP A 117 -12.58 -14.25 8.88
CA TRP A 117 -13.18 -15.20 9.82
C TRP A 117 -13.59 -16.48 9.09
N ASP A 118 -13.29 -17.61 9.70
CA ASP A 118 -13.70 -18.95 9.27
C ASP A 118 -15.20 -19.20 9.49
N ARG A 119 -15.80 -18.54 10.50
CA ARG A 119 -17.21 -18.66 10.85
C ARG A 119 -17.84 -17.29 11.03
N ALA A 120 -19.03 -17.11 10.46
CA ALA A 120 -19.83 -15.89 10.61
C ALA A 120 -20.06 -15.51 12.09
N ILE A 121 -20.24 -16.49 12.98
CA ILE A 121 -20.46 -16.24 14.41
C ILE A 121 -19.24 -15.59 15.09
N SER A 122 -18.02 -15.89 14.62
CA SER A 122 -16.79 -15.30 15.15
C SER A 122 -16.73 -13.79 14.87
N GLY A 123 -17.16 -13.38 13.67
CA GLY A 123 -17.30 -11.96 13.33
C GLY A 123 -18.37 -11.28 14.18
N ARG A 124 -19.53 -11.93 14.35
CA ARG A 124 -20.62 -11.42 15.18
C ARG A 124 -20.19 -11.18 16.64
N CYS A 125 -19.58 -12.18 17.29
CA CYS A 125 -19.10 -12.04 18.66
C CYS A 125 -18.03 -10.95 18.79
N PHE A 126 -17.18 -10.76 17.77
CA PHE A 126 -16.18 -9.69 17.77
C PHE A 126 -16.80 -8.28 17.76
N PHE A 127 -17.85 -8.08 16.96
CA PHE A 127 -18.60 -6.81 16.95
C PHE A 127 -19.40 -6.62 18.23
N GLU A 128 -20.03 -7.67 18.76
CA GLU A 128 -20.84 -7.61 19.98
C GLU A 128 -20.00 -7.27 21.22
N ARG A 129 -18.79 -7.84 21.38
CA ARG A 129 -17.88 -7.50 22.50
C ARG A 129 -17.27 -6.09 22.44
N ARG A 130 -17.39 -5.40 21.30
CA ARG A 130 -16.95 -4.01 21.15
C ARG A 130 -18.07 -3.00 21.46
N SER A 131 -19.32 -3.44 21.55
CA SER A 131 -20.34 -2.72 22.31
C SER A 131 -20.02 -2.85 23.80
N PRO A 132 -20.23 -1.83 24.64
CA PRO A 132 -19.87 -1.91 26.06
C PRO A 132 -20.71 -2.98 26.74
N GLY A 133 -20.11 -4.17 26.91
CA GLY A 133 -20.75 -5.33 27.46
C GLY A 133 -20.06 -6.60 27.00
N ASP A 134 -19.22 -7.14 27.88
CA ASP A 134 -18.86 -8.56 27.97
C ASP A 134 -17.49 -8.97 27.38
N GLU A 135 -16.55 -9.19 28.31
CA GLU A 135 -15.23 -9.76 28.09
C GLU A 135 -15.30 -11.30 28.12
N SER A 136 -14.90 -11.98 27.04
CA SER A 136 -14.26 -13.30 27.16
C SER A 136 -13.73 -13.85 25.82
N THR A 137 -12.42 -13.74 25.59
CA THR A 137 -11.59 -14.73 24.85
C THR A 137 -12.01 -15.13 23.41
N THR A 138 -11.30 -14.60 22.40
CA THR A 138 -11.15 -15.22 21.07
C THR A 138 -9.75 -14.89 20.52
N ARG A 139 -9.04 -15.89 19.97
CA ARG A 139 -7.70 -15.74 19.39
C ARG A 139 -7.73 -14.69 18.26
N ARG A 140 -6.82 -13.73 18.35
CA ARG A 140 -6.70 -12.55 17.50
C ARG A 140 -5.53 -12.73 16.54
N SER A 141 -5.71 -12.39 15.27
CA SER A 141 -4.60 -11.99 14.41
C SER A 141 -5.06 -10.88 13.47
N SER A 142 -4.55 -9.68 13.69
CA SER A 142 -4.82 -8.47 12.91
C SER A 142 -3.83 -8.35 11.74
N LEU A 143 -4.31 -8.05 10.54
CA LEU A 143 -3.48 -7.50 9.47
C LEU A 143 -3.38 -5.98 9.67
N ALA A 144 -2.19 -5.48 10.00
CA ALA A 144 -1.92 -4.04 10.03
C ALA A 144 -1.71 -3.50 8.61
#